data_AF-A0A4R5B101-F1
#
_entry.id   AF-A0A4R5B101-F1
#
_cell.length_a   1.000
_cell.length_b   1.000
_cell.length_c   1.000
_cell.angle_alpha   90.00
_cell.angle_beta   90.00
_cell.angle_gamma   90.00
#
_symmetry.space_group_name_H-M   'P 1'
#
loop_
_entity.id
_entity.type
_entity.pdbx_description
1 polymer ?
#
loop_
_entity_poly.entity_id
_entity_poly.type
_entity_poly.pdbx_seq_one_letter_code
_entity_poly.pdbx_strand_id
1 'polypeptide(L)'
;MTHDTATELRRPADMVENAVAAFAEVWRARGMPSALLGSISEFTREEAETRLRDAAARDATSALVLAWGVSWLILERHMQHHGFLKSTINELIDAAGEKVSELAIGDGDP
;
A
#
# COMPACT_ATOMS: atom_id res chain seq x y z
N MET A 1 4.74 -16.27 -33.42
CA MET A 1 3.59 -15.97 -32.55
C MET A 1 3.91 -14.64 -31.89
N THR A 2 3.21 -13.58 -32.27
CA THR A 2 3.31 -12.26 -31.64
C THR A 2 2.58 -12.33 -30.30
N HIS A 3 3.32 -12.22 -29.20
CA HIS A 3 2.73 -12.09 -27.87
C HIS A 3 2.05 -10.72 -27.78
N ASP A 4 0.74 -10.74 -27.86
CA ASP A 4 -0.11 -9.61 -27.52
C ASP A 4 -0.23 -9.58 -25.99
N THR A 5 0.83 -9.14 -25.31
CA THR A 5 0.79 -8.87 -23.86
C THR A 5 0.00 -7.59 -23.67
N ALA A 6 -1.33 -7.69 -23.75
CA ALA A 6 -2.20 -6.61 -23.32
C ALA A 6 -1.84 -6.29 -21.85
N THR A 7 -1.27 -5.12 -21.60
CA THR A 7 -1.02 -4.63 -20.24
C THR A 7 -2.33 -4.68 -19.47
N GLU A 8 -2.41 -5.53 -18.45
CA GLU A 8 -3.62 -5.63 -17.64
C GLU A 8 -3.81 -4.32 -16.88
N LEU A 9 -4.90 -3.62 -17.20
CA LEU A 9 -5.25 -2.37 -16.53
C LEU A 9 -5.97 -2.68 -15.22
N ARG A 10 -5.48 -2.11 -14.13
CA ARG A 10 -6.02 -2.22 -12.77
C ARG A 10 -6.48 -0.86 -12.28
N ARG A 11 -7.56 -0.81 -11.49
CA ARG A 11 -7.93 0.43 -10.79
C ARG A 11 -7.05 0.56 -9.55
N PRO A 12 -6.49 1.75 -9.26
CA PRO A 12 -5.70 1.97 -8.05
C PRO A 12 -6.44 1.63 -6.75
N ALA A 13 -7.77 1.87 -6.70
CA ALA A 13 -8.59 1.51 -5.54
C ALA A 13 -8.55 0.00 -5.23
N ASP A 14 -8.54 -0.85 -6.26
CA ASP A 14 -8.50 -2.31 -6.10
C ASP A 14 -7.12 -2.81 -5.60
N MET A 15 -6.09 -1.97 -5.71
CA MET A 15 -4.72 -2.30 -5.27
C MET A 15 -4.42 -1.86 -3.83
N VAL A 16 -5.35 -1.15 -3.18
CA VAL A 16 -5.17 -0.65 -1.80
C VAL A 16 -4.96 -1.78 -0.81
N GLU A 17 -5.67 -2.91 -0.97
CA GLU A 17 -5.52 -4.07 -0.08
C GLU A 17 -4.08 -4.61 -0.11
N ASN A 18 -3.46 -4.71 -1.29
CA ASN A 18 -2.07 -5.13 -1.44
C ASN A 18 -1.10 -4.17 -0.74
N ALA A 19 -1.31 -2.87 -0.90
CA ALA A 19 -0.50 -1.84 -0.26
C ALA A 19 -0.60 -1.90 1.28
N VAL A 20 -1.81 -2.07 1.82
CA VAL A 20 -2.05 -2.20 3.27
C VAL A 20 -1.52 -3.53 3.82
N ALA A 21 -1.62 -4.62 3.05
CA ALA A 21 -1.06 -5.92 3.43
C ALA A 21 0.47 -5.87 3.56
N ALA A 22 1.16 -5.19 2.63
CA ALA A 22 2.61 -4.97 2.72
C ALA A 22 2.99 -4.24 4.02
N PHE A 23 2.27 -3.17 4.36
CA PHE A 23 2.45 -2.49 5.65
C PHE A 23 2.21 -3.41 6.85
N ALA A 24 1.12 -4.19 6.83
CA ALA A 24 0.78 -5.11 7.91
C ALA A 24 1.83 -6.21 8.11
N GLU A 25 2.49 -6.66 7.04
CA GLU A 25 3.60 -7.60 7.11
C GLU A 25 4.81 -6.95 7.80
N VAL A 26 5.21 -5.74 7.39
CA VAL A 26 6.30 -4.99 8.05
C VAL A 26 6.01 -4.77 9.53
N TRP A 27 4.79 -4.34 9.86
CA TRP A 27 4.36 -4.14 11.25
C TRP A 27 4.61 -5.37 12.12
N ARG A 28 4.18 -6.55 11.62
CA ARG A 28 4.38 -7.82 12.33
C ARG A 28 5.86 -8.20 12.41
N ALA A 29 6.60 -8.05 11.31
CA ALA A 29 8.03 -8.39 11.26
C ALA A 29 8.87 -7.54 12.24
N ARG A 30 8.44 -6.31 12.51
CA ARG A 30 9.07 -5.40 13.49
C ARG A 30 8.60 -5.64 14.94
N GLY A 31 7.74 -6.64 15.19
CA GLY A 31 7.27 -6.98 16.53
C GLY A 31 6.31 -5.93 17.13
N MET A 32 5.64 -5.14 16.29
CA MET A 32 4.75 -4.08 16.74
C MET A 32 3.44 -4.65 17.32
N PRO A 33 2.78 -3.98 18.28
CA PRO A 33 1.57 -4.48 18.92
C PRO A 33 0.42 -4.73 17.93
N SER A 34 -0.17 -5.92 17.97
CA SER A 34 -1.27 -6.31 17.05
C SER A 34 -2.58 -5.56 17.32
N ALA A 35 -2.80 -5.07 18.55
CA ALA A 35 -4.03 -4.42 18.97
C ALA A 35 -4.40 -3.19 18.12
N LEU A 36 -3.40 -2.48 17.59
CA LEU A 36 -3.62 -1.29 16.74
C LEU A 36 -3.61 -1.62 15.25
N LEU A 37 -3.05 -2.75 14.84
CA LEU A 37 -2.85 -3.08 13.44
C LEU A 37 -4.17 -3.15 12.66
N GLY A 38 -5.18 -3.81 13.22
CA GLY A 38 -6.49 -3.94 12.59
C GLY A 38 -7.13 -2.59 12.32
N SER A 39 -7.22 -1.75 13.36
CA SER A 39 -7.80 -0.41 13.25
C SER A 39 -7.04 0.49 12.28
N ILE A 40 -5.70 0.49 12.32
CA ILE A 40 -4.87 1.30 11.41
C ILE A 40 -5.05 0.83 9.96
N SER A 41 -5.06 -0.48 9.73
CA SER A 41 -5.18 -1.07 8.38
C SER A 41 -6.56 -0.82 7.78
N GLU A 42 -7.62 -1.04 8.55
CA GLU A 42 -9.00 -0.83 8.11
C GLU A 42 -9.27 0.64 7.80
N PHE A 43 -8.89 1.55 8.70
CA PHE A 43 -9.03 2.99 8.47
C PHE A 43 -8.28 3.44 7.22
N THR A 44 -7.04 2.96 7.03
CA THR A 44 -6.24 3.31 5.87
C THR A 44 -6.87 2.80 4.59
N ARG A 45 -7.36 1.56 4.58
CA ARG A 45 -7.99 0.93 3.43
C ARG A 45 -9.21 1.72 2.97
N GLU A 46 -10.16 1.97 3.87
CA GLU A 46 -11.42 2.66 3.55
C GLU A 46 -11.18 4.09 3.05
N GLU A 47 -10.29 4.84 3.70
CA GLU A 47 -9.97 6.21 3.31
C GLU A 47 -9.23 6.26 1.97
N ALA A 48 -8.29 5.33 1.72
CA ALA A 48 -7.55 5.27 0.48
C ALA A 48 -8.44 4.85 -0.70
N GLU A 49 -9.27 3.81 -0.54
CA GLU A 49 -10.27 3.39 -1.53
C GLU A 49 -11.21 4.54 -1.88
N THR A 50 -11.66 5.30 -0.87
CA THR A 50 -12.54 6.47 -1.07
C THR A 50 -11.85 7.55 -1.90
N ARG A 51 -10.60 7.89 -1.58
CA ARG A 51 -9.84 8.91 -2.32
C ARG A 51 -9.48 8.48 -3.74
N LEU A 52 -9.33 7.17 -3.97
CA LEU A 52 -8.97 6.60 -5.27
C LEU A 52 -10.17 6.16 -6.10
N ARG A 53 -11.40 6.33 -5.60
CA ARG A 53 -12.63 5.87 -6.25
C ARG A 53 -12.72 6.25 -7.73
N ASP A 54 -12.40 7.49 -8.05
CA ASP A 54 -12.52 8.02 -9.42
C ASP A 54 -11.18 8.02 -10.18
N ALA A 55 -10.14 7.41 -9.62
CA ALA A 55 -8.86 7.29 -10.30
C ALA A 55 -8.98 6.37 -11.53
N ALA A 56 -8.49 6.85 -12.68
CA ALA A 56 -8.45 6.07 -13.91
C ALA A 56 -7.60 4.80 -13.75
N ALA A 57 -8.00 3.74 -14.46
CA ALA A 57 -7.22 2.50 -14.52
C ALA A 57 -5.85 2.73 -15.19
N ARG A 58 -4.86 1.95 -14.76
CA ARG A 58 -3.45 2.05 -15.18
C ARG A 58 -2.85 0.65 -15.24
N ASP A 59 -1.63 0.53 -15.75
CA ASP A 59 -0.85 -0.70 -15.56
C ASP A 59 -0.73 -1.06 -14.07
N ALA A 60 -0.65 -2.36 -13.76
CA ALA A 60 -0.66 -2.88 -12.39
C ALA A 60 0.40 -2.22 -11.49
N THR A 61 1.63 -2.05 -12.00
CA THR A 61 2.72 -1.37 -11.29
C THR A 61 2.33 0.06 -10.93
N SER A 62 1.89 0.88 -11.89
CA SER A 62 1.48 2.26 -11.66
C SER A 62 0.24 2.37 -10.76
N ALA A 63 -0.69 1.43 -10.86
CA ALA A 63 -1.87 1.37 -10.01
C ALA A 63 -1.49 1.09 -8.55
N LEU A 64 -0.58 0.13 -8.32
CA LEU A 64 -0.07 -0.22 -6.98
C LEU A 64 0.76 0.91 -6.38
N VAL A 65 1.65 1.54 -7.15
CA VAL A 65 2.44 2.70 -6.70
C VAL A 65 1.53 3.85 -6.29
N LEU A 66 0.48 4.14 -7.07
CA LEU A 66 -0.49 5.18 -6.70
C LEU A 66 -1.29 4.80 -5.45
N ALA A 67 -1.70 3.54 -5.31
CA ALA A 67 -2.39 3.05 -4.12
C ALA A 67 -1.53 3.25 -2.86
N TRP A 68 -0.27 2.82 -2.90
CA TRP A 68 0.69 3.04 -1.82
C TRP A 68 0.91 4.53 -1.54
N GLY A 69 1.09 5.34 -2.59
CA GLY A 69 1.26 6.79 -2.50
C GLY A 69 0.06 7.54 -1.89
N VAL A 70 -1.12 6.94 -1.82
CA VAL A 70 -2.25 7.47 -1.05
C VAL A 70 -2.29 6.88 0.36
N SER A 71 -2.12 5.55 0.48
CA SER A 71 -2.15 4.84 1.76
C SER A 71 -1.08 5.34 2.73
N TRP A 72 0.16 5.62 2.29
CA TRP A 72 1.23 6.09 3.18
C TRP A 72 0.91 7.44 3.86
N LEU A 73 0.30 8.39 3.16
CA LEU A 73 -0.09 9.69 3.75
C LEU A 73 -1.17 9.50 4.82
N ILE A 74 -2.07 8.56 4.61
CA ILE A 74 -3.14 8.23 5.55
C ILE A 74 -2.55 7.52 6.77
N LEU A 75 -1.70 6.51 6.56
CA LEU A 75 -0.97 5.80 7.60
C LEU A 75 -0.15 6.77 8.45
N GLU A 76 0.64 7.64 7.82
CA GLU A 76 1.46 8.63 8.51
C GLU A 76 0.60 9.49 9.44
N ARG A 77 -0.46 10.10 8.91
CA ARG A 77 -1.34 10.97 9.69
C ARG A 77 -2.04 10.21 10.82
N HIS A 78 -2.51 8.99 10.55
CA HIS A 78 -3.23 8.20 11.53
C HIS A 78 -2.30 7.71 12.65
N MET A 79 -1.09 7.28 12.32
CA MET A 79 -0.08 6.91 13.31
C MET A 79 0.40 8.11 14.12
N GLN A 80 0.57 9.29 13.53
CA GLN A 80 0.86 10.51 14.29
C GLN A 80 -0.25 10.80 15.30
N HIS A 81 -1.52 10.61 14.92
CA HIS A 81 -2.66 10.79 15.82
C HIS A 81 -2.63 9.83 17.02
N HIS A 82 -2.15 8.59 16.81
CA HIS A 82 -1.95 7.60 17.88
C HIS A 82 -0.64 7.78 18.68
N GLY A 83 0.10 8.87 18.45
CA GLY A 83 1.29 9.23 19.23
C GLY A 83 2.56 8.46 18.86
N PHE A 84 2.61 7.83 17.69
CA PHE A 84 3.83 7.20 17.19
C PHE A 84 4.92 8.26 16.92
N LEU A 85 6.17 7.92 17.25
CA LEU A 85 7.31 8.77 16.93
C LEU A 85 7.50 8.85 15.41
N LYS A 86 7.89 10.03 14.93
CA LYS A 86 8.13 10.26 13.49
C LYS A 86 9.20 9.32 12.91
N SER A 87 10.23 8.98 13.68
CA SER A 87 11.25 8.00 13.26
C SER A 87 10.65 6.61 13.04
N THR A 88 9.83 6.12 13.99
CA THR A 88 9.15 4.83 13.86
C THR A 88 8.20 4.79 12.67
N ILE A 89 7.48 5.89 12.43
CA ILE A 89 6.58 6.00 11.26
C ILE A 89 7.38 5.90 9.98
N ASN A 90 8.47 6.67 9.85
CA ASN A 90 9.33 6.64 8.67
C ASN A 90 9.92 5.25 8.45
N GLU A 91 10.46 4.62 9.49
CA GLU A 91 11.03 3.27 9.38
C GLU A 91 10.02 2.23 8.87
N LEU A 92 8.76 2.30 9.32
CA LEU A 92 7.71 1.38 8.88
C LEU A 92 7.24 1.68 7.46
N ILE A 93 7.09 2.97 7.12
CA ILE A 93 6.68 3.41 5.79
C ILE A 93 7.75 3.06 4.75
N ASP A 94 9.03 3.34 5.04
CA ASP A 94 10.12 3.07 4.09
C ASP A 94 10.22 1.57 3.80
N ALA A 95 10.21 0.73 4.84
CA ALA A 95 10.23 -0.73 4.68
C ALA A 95 8.98 -1.28 3.97
N ALA A 96 7.80 -0.67 4.19
CA ALA A 96 6.59 -1.07 3.47
C ALA A 96 6.63 -0.63 2.01
N GLY A 97 7.22 0.53 1.72
CA GLY A 97 7.47 1.00 0.35
C GLY A 97 8.43 0.10 -0.42
N GLU A 98 9.47 -0.43 0.23
CA GLU A 98 10.35 -1.46 -0.35
C GLU A 98 9.57 -2.71 -0.73
N LYS A 99 8.74 -3.24 0.18
CA LYS A 99 7.86 -4.40 -0.11
C LYS A 99 6.87 -4.15 -1.24
N VAL A 100 6.24 -2.97 -1.27
CA VAL A 100 5.35 -2.60 -2.38
C VAL A 100 6.12 -2.57 -3.72
N SER A 101 7.37 -2.10 -3.70
CA SER A 101 8.22 -2.08 -4.88
C SER A 101 8.58 -3.50 -5.35
N GLU A 102 8.84 -4.43 -4.42
CA GLU A 102 9.04 -5.86 -4.72
C GLU A 102 7.80 -6.48 -5.37
N LEU A 103 6.60 -6.20 -4.82
CA LEU A 103 5.33 -6.67 -5.39
C LEU A 103 5.10 -6.11 -6.81
N ALA A 104 5.46 -4.85 -7.02
CA ALA A 104 5.32 -4.19 -8.32
C ALA A 104 6.26 -4.76 -9.41
N ILE A 105 7.34 -5.41 -9.01
CA ILE A 105 8.30 -6.08 -9.92
C ILE A 105 7.91 -7.56 -10.12
N GLY A 106 7.36 -8.21 -9.08
CA GLY A 106 6.97 -9.62 -9.10
C GLY A 106 5.83 -9.97 -10.07
N ASP A 107 4.96 -9.01 -10.40
CA ASP A 107 3.93 -9.14 -11.45
C ASP A 107 4.49 -9.06 -12.89
N GLY A 108 5.82 -8.92 -13.05
CA GLY A 108 6.49 -8.72 -14.34
C GLY A 108 7.32 -9.89 -14.89
N ASP A 109 7.35 -11.05 -14.22
CA ASP A 109 8.05 -12.25 -14.72
C ASP A 109 7.07 -13.22 -15.44
N PRO A 110 7.49 -13.85 -16.58
CA PRO A 110 6.63 -14.43 -17.62
C PRO A 110 5.97 -15.79 -17.30
#